data_AF-A0A9E3V3A0-F1
#
_entry.id   AF-A0A9E3V3A0-F1
#
_cell.length_a   1.000
_cell.length_b   1.000
_cell.length_c   1.000
_cell.angle_alpha   90.00
_cell.angle_beta   90.00
_cell.angle_gamma   90.00
#
_symmetry.space_group_name_H-M   'P 1'
#
loop_
_entity.id
_entity.type
_entity.pdbx_description
1 polymer ?
#
loop_
_entity_poly.entity_id
_entity_poly.type
_entity_poly.pdbx_seq_one_letter_code
_entity_poly.pdbx_strand_id
1 'polypeptide(L)'
;KTTPAPPAPAGGAGDRGGFGYDTNGSPDLSAFGYAEVVSDRERPAMLLIGSSGSLIVTLNEKIVFHYNNFAGRPYAPDSDLVRVALRRGTNRILVQSRQGIGTWAFSVQVSDPSTSLFATRPGPTDLEALRAFALEHDGDPMRGRALFFDPKGIGCAQCHSAEGQGSASIGPDLTGLALKYDKAEIIRSVLEPSNRIATGYQPVLIARTDGTVQTGLVRNETETAIDLIDTEAQITRIPKAEIVERRVGDVSLMPTGLVDTLKPEEFADLIAFLQSLRSTPATTPSRSVR
;
A
#
# COMPACT_ATOMS: atom_id res chain seq x y z
N LYS A 1 -34.72 -35.16 27.56
CA LYS A 1 -33.89 -34.34 28.46
C LYS A 1 -33.03 -33.42 27.60
N THR A 2 -33.37 -32.13 27.63
CA THR A 2 -32.53 -30.95 27.30
C THR A 2 -31.59 -31.03 26.10
N THR A 3 -31.99 -30.38 25.00
CA THR A 3 -31.12 -29.88 23.93
C THR A 3 -30.10 -28.87 24.48
N PRO A 4 -28.82 -28.91 24.07
CA PRO A 4 -27.90 -27.79 24.30
C PRO A 4 -28.20 -26.67 23.29
N ALA A 5 -28.09 -25.43 23.74
CA ALA A 5 -28.20 -24.24 22.90
C ALA A 5 -27.03 -24.15 21.90
N PRO A 6 -27.25 -23.65 20.67
CA PRO A 6 -26.17 -23.41 19.72
C PRO A 6 -25.27 -22.26 20.23
N PRO A 7 -23.96 -22.30 19.94
CA PRO A 7 -23.06 -21.22 20.29
C PRO A 7 -23.46 -19.92 19.57
N ALA A 8 -23.28 -18.79 20.26
CA ALA A 8 -23.52 -17.46 19.72
C ALA A 8 -22.61 -17.18 18.51
N PRO A 9 -23.09 -16.46 17.47
CA PRO A 9 -22.23 -16.08 16.36
C PRO A 9 -21.18 -15.08 16.85
N ALA A 10 -19.91 -15.45 16.73
CA ALA A 10 -18.81 -14.50 16.71
C ALA A 10 -19.04 -13.53 15.53
N GLY A 11 -18.66 -12.27 15.70
CA GLY A 11 -18.95 -11.16 14.78
C GLY A 11 -18.63 -11.46 13.32
N GLY A 12 -19.28 -10.70 12.43
CA GLY A 12 -19.24 -10.90 10.98
C GLY A 12 -17.82 -11.12 10.45
N ALA A 13 -17.53 -12.36 10.08
CA ALA A 13 -16.39 -12.67 9.23
C ALA A 13 -16.78 -12.27 7.80
N GLY A 14 -16.08 -11.28 7.25
CA GLY A 14 -16.19 -10.98 5.82
C GLY A 14 -15.91 -12.23 4.99
N ASP A 15 -16.70 -12.42 3.94
CA ASP A 15 -16.61 -13.56 3.04
C ASP A 15 -15.23 -13.59 2.36
N ARG A 16 -14.45 -14.66 2.56
CA ARG A 16 -13.18 -14.88 1.85
C ARG A 16 -13.50 -15.46 0.48
N GLY A 17 -14.14 -14.67 -0.37
CA GLY A 17 -14.61 -15.10 -1.69
C GLY A 17 -13.47 -15.45 -2.63
N GLY A 18 -13.12 -16.73 -2.72
CA GLY A 18 -12.28 -17.30 -3.78
C GLY A 18 -13.15 -17.90 -4.86
N PHE A 19 -13.28 -17.24 -6.02
CA PHE A 19 -13.88 -17.81 -7.23
C PHE A 19 -12.74 -18.29 -8.16
N GLY A 20 -12.90 -19.49 -8.74
CA GLY A 20 -11.83 -20.33 -9.32
C GLY A 20 -11.03 -19.79 -10.52
N TYR A 21 -10.10 -20.64 -10.98
CA TYR A 21 -9.09 -20.36 -12.01
C TYR A 21 -9.64 -20.50 -13.45
N ASP A 22 -9.29 -19.55 -14.32
CA ASP A 22 -9.30 -19.74 -15.77
C ASP A 22 -7.84 -19.99 -16.23
N THR A 23 -7.58 -21.14 -16.84
CA THR A 23 -6.26 -21.53 -17.34
C THR A 23 -5.87 -20.85 -18.64
N ASN A 24 -6.79 -20.11 -19.29
CA ASN A 24 -6.57 -19.49 -20.60
C ASN A 24 -6.36 -17.97 -20.54
N GLY A 25 -6.35 -17.36 -19.35
CA GLY A 25 -6.10 -15.93 -19.19
C GLY A 25 -7.10 -15.05 -19.93
N SER A 26 -8.37 -15.45 -19.99
CA SER A 26 -9.38 -14.71 -20.72
C SER A 26 -9.65 -13.37 -20.02
N PRO A 27 -9.41 -12.21 -20.68
CA PRO A 27 -9.62 -10.88 -20.09
C PRO A 27 -11.09 -10.53 -19.85
N ASP A 28 -12.01 -11.43 -20.21
CA ASP A 28 -13.46 -11.20 -20.24
C ASP A 28 -14.17 -11.63 -18.94
N LEU A 29 -13.48 -12.29 -18.00
CA LEU A 29 -14.07 -12.70 -16.73
C LEU A 29 -13.88 -11.61 -15.66
N SER A 30 -15.00 -11.21 -15.04
CA SER A 30 -15.02 -10.21 -13.97
C SER A 30 -15.77 -10.71 -12.74
N ALA A 31 -15.21 -10.48 -11.56
CA ALA A 31 -15.92 -10.54 -10.28
C ALA A 31 -16.55 -9.19 -9.97
N PHE A 32 -17.74 -9.20 -9.39
CA PHE A 32 -18.39 -7.99 -8.91
C PHE A 32 -18.66 -8.06 -7.41
N GLY A 33 -18.36 -6.97 -6.71
CA GLY A 33 -18.79 -6.73 -5.34
C GLY A 33 -19.72 -5.53 -5.31
N TYR A 34 -20.80 -5.60 -4.54
CA TYR A 34 -21.74 -4.49 -4.39
C TYR A 34 -22.04 -4.27 -2.92
N ALA A 35 -22.01 -3.01 -2.50
CA ALA A 35 -22.38 -2.61 -1.16
C ALA A 35 -23.14 -1.28 -1.17
N GLU A 36 -24.09 -1.14 -0.25
CA GLU A 36 -24.73 0.13 0.06
C GLU A 36 -24.25 0.64 1.41
N VAL A 37 -23.77 1.88 1.43
CA VAL A 37 -23.28 2.56 2.63
C VAL A 37 -24.19 3.75 2.91
N VAL A 38 -24.86 3.73 4.07
CA VAL A 38 -25.73 4.82 4.50
C VAL A 38 -24.90 5.85 5.27
N SER A 39 -25.03 7.12 4.90
CA SER A 39 -24.43 8.25 5.63
C SER A 39 -25.54 9.15 6.18
N ASP A 40 -25.46 9.53 7.45
CA ASP A 40 -26.40 10.42 8.13
C ASP A 40 -26.32 11.88 7.62
N ARG A 41 -25.15 12.24 7.10
CA ARG A 41 -24.79 13.56 6.56
C ARG A 41 -23.91 13.42 5.33
N GLU A 42 -23.77 14.51 4.58
CA GLU A 42 -22.70 14.60 3.59
C GLU A 42 -21.35 14.68 4.32
N ARG A 43 -20.41 13.81 3.98
CA ARG A 43 -19.10 13.76 4.63
C ARG A 43 -18.01 13.22 3.71
N PRO A 44 -16.76 13.67 3.90
CA PRO A 44 -15.62 12.94 3.38
C PRO A 44 -15.53 11.55 4.04
N ALA A 45 -15.03 10.59 3.27
CA ALA A 45 -14.70 9.25 3.74
C ALA A 45 -13.45 8.74 3.00
N MET A 46 -12.80 7.75 3.58
CA MET A 46 -11.78 6.97 2.91
C MET A 46 -12.34 5.62 2.51
N LEU A 47 -12.12 5.24 1.25
CA LEU A 47 -12.16 3.85 0.82
C LEU A 47 -10.75 3.27 0.99
N LEU A 48 -10.64 2.21 1.78
CA LEU A 48 -9.42 1.42 1.89
C LEU A 48 -9.64 0.18 1.03
N ILE A 49 -8.85 0.06 -0.03
CA ILE A 49 -9.08 -0.89 -1.11
C ILE A 49 -7.89 -1.84 -1.15
N GLY A 50 -8.19 -3.14 -1.20
CA GLY A 50 -7.21 -4.17 -1.53
C GLY A 50 -7.65 -4.90 -2.80
N SER A 51 -6.71 -5.31 -3.64
CA SER A 51 -7.01 -6.29 -4.71
C SER A 51 -5.80 -7.11 -5.12
N SER A 52 -6.04 -8.31 -5.66
CA SER A 52 -5.03 -9.17 -6.30
C SER A 52 -4.87 -8.93 -7.82
N GLY A 53 -5.37 -7.82 -8.34
CA GLY A 53 -5.30 -7.56 -9.77
C GLY A 53 -6.06 -6.31 -10.20
N SER A 54 -6.42 -6.29 -11.48
CA SER A 54 -7.16 -5.17 -12.08
C SER A 54 -8.47 -4.95 -11.32
N LEU A 55 -8.69 -3.70 -10.91
CA LEU A 55 -9.83 -3.33 -10.07
C LEU A 55 -10.38 -1.98 -10.48
N ILE A 56 -11.68 -1.91 -10.68
CA ILE A 56 -12.44 -0.67 -10.85
C ILE A 56 -13.39 -0.56 -9.65
N VAL A 57 -13.33 0.56 -8.94
CA VAL A 57 -14.31 0.87 -7.89
C VAL A 57 -15.07 2.11 -8.32
N THR A 58 -16.40 2.01 -8.27
CA THR A 58 -17.31 3.14 -8.47
C THR A 58 -18.05 3.47 -7.19
N LEU A 59 -18.29 4.76 -6.98
CA LEU A 59 -19.17 5.29 -5.96
C LEU A 59 -20.27 6.09 -6.64
N ASN A 60 -21.52 5.68 -6.45
CA ASN A 60 -22.68 6.31 -7.11
C ASN A 60 -22.46 6.45 -8.63
N GLU A 61 -22.06 5.35 -9.29
CA GLU A 61 -21.82 5.24 -10.74
C GLU A 61 -20.59 6.00 -11.27
N LYS A 62 -19.89 6.77 -10.42
CA LYS A 62 -18.63 7.43 -10.79
C LYS A 62 -17.45 6.56 -10.43
N ILE A 63 -16.53 6.35 -11.36
CA ILE A 63 -15.25 5.70 -11.07
C ILE A 63 -14.47 6.55 -10.06
N VAL A 64 -14.15 5.96 -8.92
CA VAL A 64 -13.33 6.59 -7.87
C VAL A 64 -11.96 5.94 -7.75
N PHE A 65 -11.82 4.69 -8.21
CA PHE A 65 -10.55 3.99 -8.29
C PHE A 65 -10.48 3.18 -9.57
N HIS A 66 -9.32 3.19 -10.21
CA HIS A 66 -9.05 2.37 -11.39
C HIS A 66 -7.60 1.95 -11.41
N TYR A 67 -7.38 0.65 -11.18
CA TYR A 67 -6.09 0.02 -11.36
C TYR A 67 -6.19 -0.96 -12.53
N ASN A 68 -5.57 -0.61 -13.66
CA ASN A 68 -5.65 -1.42 -14.88
C ASN A 68 -4.32 -2.10 -15.18
N ASN A 69 -4.00 -3.14 -14.41
CA ASN A 69 -2.85 -4.00 -14.68
C ASN A 69 -3.28 -5.46 -14.75
N PHE A 70 -3.31 -6.00 -15.97
CA PHE A 70 -3.62 -7.40 -16.26
C PHE A 70 -2.48 -8.35 -15.85
N ALA A 71 -1.30 -7.85 -15.51
CA ALA A 71 -0.24 -8.67 -14.92
C ALA A 71 -0.57 -9.13 -13.49
N GLY A 72 -1.67 -8.60 -12.90
CA GLY A 72 -2.10 -8.89 -11.55
C GLY A 72 -1.31 -8.08 -10.51
N ARG A 73 -1.78 -8.13 -9.26
CA ARG A 73 -0.99 -7.70 -8.11
C ARG A 73 -1.31 -8.63 -6.94
N PRO A 74 -0.63 -8.51 -5.81
CA PRO A 74 -0.90 -9.34 -4.64
C PRO A 74 -2.07 -8.78 -3.89
N TYR A 75 -2.91 -9.65 -3.33
CA TYR A 75 -3.90 -9.14 -2.40
C TYR A 75 -3.19 -8.59 -1.16
N ALA A 76 -3.21 -7.28 -1.00
CA ALA A 76 -2.84 -6.58 0.21
C ALA A 76 -4.08 -5.79 0.66
N PRO A 77 -4.58 -6.01 1.89
CA PRO A 77 -5.69 -5.22 2.41
C PRO A 77 -5.25 -3.76 2.53
N ASP A 78 -6.15 -2.83 2.19
CA ASP A 78 -5.93 -1.39 2.38
C ASP A 78 -4.71 -0.81 1.64
N SER A 79 -4.23 -1.51 0.61
CA SER A 79 -3.06 -1.11 -0.19
C SER A 79 -3.27 0.16 -0.99
N ASP A 80 -4.53 0.48 -1.32
CA ASP A 80 -4.92 1.69 -2.01
C ASP A 80 -5.92 2.46 -1.18
N LEU A 81 -5.64 3.73 -0.99
CA LEU A 81 -6.45 4.63 -0.17
C LEU A 81 -7.07 5.66 -1.11
N VAL A 82 -8.40 5.64 -1.25
CA VAL A 82 -9.13 6.59 -2.12
C VAL A 82 -10.09 7.44 -1.31
N ARG A 83 -9.85 8.75 -1.31
CA ARG A 83 -10.77 9.68 -0.68
C ARG A 83 -12.00 9.86 -1.54
N VAL A 84 -13.17 9.79 -0.90
CA VAL A 84 -14.46 10.00 -1.54
C VAL A 84 -15.35 10.92 -0.71
N ALA A 85 -16.39 11.47 -1.32
CA ALA A 85 -17.45 12.16 -0.63
C ALA A 85 -18.70 11.27 -0.60
N LEU A 86 -19.16 10.92 0.60
CA LEU A 86 -20.44 10.25 0.79
C LEU A 86 -21.54 11.30 0.87
N ARG A 87 -22.59 11.15 0.06
CA ARG A 87 -23.80 11.98 0.18
C ARG A 87 -24.61 11.53 1.38
N ARG A 88 -25.43 12.43 1.94
CA ARG A 88 -26.47 12.05 2.89
C ARG A 88 -27.40 11.01 2.25
N GLY A 89 -27.73 9.96 3.00
CA GLY A 89 -28.50 8.82 2.52
C GLY A 89 -27.61 7.72 1.95
N THR A 90 -28.15 6.98 0.99
CA THR A 90 -27.50 5.76 0.45
C THR A 90 -26.45 6.09 -0.60
N ASN A 91 -25.27 5.53 -0.41
CA ASN A 91 -24.15 5.55 -1.34
C ASN A 91 -23.89 4.13 -1.85
N ARG A 92 -23.81 3.95 -3.17
CA ARG A 92 -23.62 2.64 -3.78
C ARG A 92 -22.18 2.47 -4.20
N ILE A 93 -21.53 1.42 -3.69
CA ILE A 93 -20.18 1.03 -4.09
C ILE A 93 -20.31 -0.20 -4.97
N LEU A 94 -19.79 -0.12 -6.19
CA LEU A 94 -19.64 -1.27 -7.08
C LEU A 94 -18.15 -1.47 -7.35
N VAL A 95 -17.69 -2.68 -7.09
CA VAL A 95 -16.33 -3.14 -7.34
C VAL A 95 -16.39 -4.10 -8.52
N GLN A 96 -15.54 -3.90 -9.50
CA GLN A 96 -15.30 -4.84 -10.59
C GLN A 96 -13.83 -5.27 -10.54
N SER A 97 -13.60 -6.55 -10.22
CA SER A 97 -12.28 -7.18 -10.26
C SER A 97 -12.12 -7.92 -11.58
N ARG A 98 -11.05 -7.65 -12.31
CA ARG A 98 -10.70 -8.33 -13.57
C ARG A 98 -9.39 -9.07 -13.40
N GLN A 99 -9.33 -10.28 -13.95
CA GLN A 99 -8.24 -11.19 -13.63
C GLN A 99 -7.05 -11.12 -14.58
N GLY A 100 -5.87 -11.33 -13.99
CA GLY A 100 -4.62 -11.62 -14.69
C GLY A 100 -4.01 -12.99 -14.31
N ILE A 101 -3.72 -13.18 -13.01
CA ILE A 101 -2.94 -14.32 -12.44
C ILE A 101 -3.43 -14.59 -11.01
N GLY A 102 -3.54 -15.85 -10.59
CA GLY A 102 -3.81 -16.22 -9.18
C GLY A 102 -5.30 -16.27 -8.78
N THR A 103 -5.59 -16.05 -7.50
CA THR A 103 -6.97 -16.03 -6.95
C THR A 103 -7.61 -14.65 -7.05
N TRP A 104 -8.92 -14.59 -7.24
CA TRP A 104 -9.68 -13.34 -7.22
C TRP A 104 -9.86 -12.90 -5.76
N ALA A 105 -9.28 -11.77 -5.39
CA ALA A 105 -9.44 -11.21 -4.05
C ALA A 105 -9.52 -9.70 -4.14
N PHE A 106 -10.54 -9.13 -3.51
CA PHE A 106 -10.64 -7.69 -3.31
C PHE A 106 -11.28 -7.40 -1.96
N SER A 107 -11.01 -6.22 -1.42
CA SER A 107 -11.66 -5.69 -0.25
C SER A 107 -11.89 -4.19 -0.44
N VAL A 108 -12.99 -3.69 0.12
CA VAL A 108 -13.26 -2.26 0.25
C VAL A 108 -13.79 -2.02 1.65
N GLN A 109 -13.05 -1.26 2.44
CA GLN A 109 -13.50 -0.74 3.72
C GLN A 109 -13.86 0.73 3.57
N VAL A 110 -14.87 1.19 4.30
CA VAL A 110 -15.25 2.60 4.34
C VAL A 110 -14.94 3.12 5.74
N SER A 111 -14.18 4.21 5.82
CA SER A 111 -13.81 4.80 7.11
C SER A 111 -15.04 5.20 7.93
N ASP A 112 -14.98 4.86 9.22
CA ASP A 112 -15.98 5.26 10.20
C ASP A 112 -16.17 6.79 10.23
N PRO A 113 -17.39 7.31 10.43
CA PRO A 113 -17.64 8.74 10.56
C PRO A 113 -16.81 9.43 11.65
N SER A 114 -16.42 8.71 12.71
CA SER A 114 -15.62 9.18 13.84
C SER A 114 -14.10 9.05 13.62
N THR A 115 -13.67 8.24 12.64
CA THR A 115 -12.26 8.11 12.25
C THR A 115 -11.83 9.34 11.45
N SER A 116 -11.58 10.43 12.16
CA SER A 116 -11.26 11.74 11.57
C SER A 116 -9.85 11.81 10.97
N LEU A 117 -8.92 10.93 11.40
CA LEU A 117 -7.48 11.06 11.13
C LEU A 117 -7.16 11.12 9.63
N PHE A 118 -7.93 10.44 8.79
CA PHE A 118 -7.81 10.52 7.33
C PHE A 118 -8.93 11.34 6.68
N ALA A 119 -10.14 11.37 7.25
CA ALA A 119 -11.30 12.04 6.65
C ALA A 119 -11.35 13.56 6.84
N THR A 120 -10.72 14.13 7.89
CA THR A 120 -10.80 15.58 8.22
C THR A 120 -9.67 16.45 7.67
N ARG A 121 -8.66 15.85 7.03
CA ARG A 121 -7.64 16.60 6.28
C ARG A 121 -8.19 16.92 4.88
N PRO A 122 -7.90 18.11 4.31
CA PRO A 122 -8.45 18.53 3.02
C PRO A 122 -8.25 17.45 1.94
N GLY A 123 -9.21 17.39 1.01
CA GLY A 123 -9.20 16.45 -0.12
C GLY A 123 -7.97 16.58 -1.00
N PRO A 124 -7.75 15.62 -1.93
CA PRO A 124 -6.48 15.43 -2.60
C PRO A 124 -5.98 16.77 -3.11
N THR A 125 -4.86 17.23 -2.55
CA THR A 125 -4.07 18.22 -3.24
C THR A 125 -3.74 17.59 -4.58
N ASP A 126 -4.09 18.27 -5.68
CA ASP A 126 -3.66 17.89 -7.02
C ASP A 126 -2.18 17.48 -6.92
N LEU A 127 -1.83 16.25 -7.31
CA LEU A 127 -0.44 15.77 -7.20
C LEU A 127 0.49 16.73 -7.93
N GLU A 128 -0.01 17.39 -8.98
CA GLU A 128 0.69 18.45 -9.68
C GLU A 128 0.85 19.72 -8.83
N ALA A 129 -0.15 20.09 -8.02
CA ALA A 129 -0.02 21.18 -7.06
C ALA A 129 0.94 20.86 -5.92
N LEU A 130 0.94 19.63 -5.38
CA LEU A 130 1.96 19.19 -4.41
C LEU A 130 3.36 19.27 -5.00
N ARG A 131 3.51 18.74 -6.22
CA ARG A 131 4.77 18.77 -6.98
C ARG A 131 5.24 20.19 -7.22
N ALA A 132 4.41 21.04 -7.80
CA ALA A 132 4.74 22.42 -8.13
C ALA A 132 5.11 23.21 -6.87
N PHE A 133 4.29 23.10 -5.81
CA PHE A 133 4.55 23.80 -4.56
C PHE A 133 5.87 23.35 -3.93
N ALA A 134 6.11 22.04 -3.83
CA ALA A 134 7.35 21.52 -3.27
C ALA A 134 8.58 21.86 -4.12
N LEU A 135 8.46 21.99 -5.43
CA LEU A 135 9.58 22.45 -6.28
C LEU A 135 9.93 23.91 -5.99
N GLU A 136 8.93 24.78 -5.85
CA GLU A 136 9.10 26.23 -5.68
C GLU A 136 9.45 26.67 -4.26
N HIS A 137 9.20 25.82 -3.25
CA HIS A 137 9.39 26.16 -1.84
C HIS A 137 10.41 25.24 -1.17
N ASP A 138 11.22 25.79 -0.26
CA ASP A 138 12.29 25.04 0.41
C ASP A 138 11.80 24.15 1.56
N GLY A 139 10.63 24.46 2.15
CA GLY A 139 10.10 23.76 3.33
C GLY A 139 10.96 23.92 4.59
N ASP A 140 10.53 23.30 5.68
CA ASP A 140 11.24 23.24 6.97
C ASP A 140 11.64 21.80 7.28
N PRO A 141 12.95 21.48 7.29
CA PRO A 141 13.43 20.11 7.50
C PRO A 141 13.14 19.59 8.92
N MET A 142 12.98 20.46 9.93
CA MET A 142 12.62 20.02 11.28
C MET A 142 11.16 19.58 11.35
N ARG A 143 10.26 20.30 10.69
CA ARG A 143 8.85 19.90 10.57
C ARG A 143 8.71 18.65 9.70
N GLY A 144 9.46 18.56 8.61
CA GLY A 144 9.51 17.37 7.76
C GLY A 144 10.00 16.13 8.50
N ARG A 145 11.03 16.29 9.33
CA ARG A 145 11.53 15.21 10.18
C ARG A 145 10.46 14.73 11.16
N ALA A 146 9.71 15.65 11.76
CA ALA A 146 8.61 15.29 12.66
C ALA A 146 7.51 14.51 11.92
N LEU A 147 7.15 14.90 10.70
CA LEU A 147 6.19 14.17 9.85
C LEU A 147 6.68 12.77 9.48
N PHE A 148 7.96 12.62 9.11
CA PHE A 148 8.56 11.35 8.72
C PHE A 148 8.54 10.32 9.86
N PHE A 149 8.87 10.76 11.08
CA PHE A 149 8.96 9.92 12.27
C PHE A 149 7.70 9.88 13.13
N ASP A 150 6.62 10.56 12.73
CA ASP A 150 5.35 10.51 13.47
C ASP A 150 4.77 9.09 13.38
N PRO A 151 4.68 8.35 14.51
CA PRO A 151 4.13 6.98 14.52
C PRO A 151 2.63 6.95 14.17
N LYS A 152 1.95 8.10 14.22
CA LYS A 152 0.54 8.28 13.82
C LYS A 152 0.39 9.08 12.51
N GLY A 153 1.51 9.39 11.86
CA GLY A 153 1.56 10.20 10.64
C GLY A 153 1.45 9.34 9.38
N ILE A 154 2.16 9.79 8.34
CA ILE A 154 2.19 9.14 7.01
C ILE A 154 2.99 7.83 6.97
N GLY A 155 3.56 7.38 8.10
CA GLY A 155 4.13 6.04 8.24
C GLY A 155 5.49 5.81 7.57
N CYS A 156 6.19 6.84 7.10
CA CYS A 156 7.47 6.67 6.41
C CYS A 156 8.49 5.86 7.23
N ALA A 157 8.62 6.16 8.52
CA ALA A 157 9.56 5.49 9.43
C ALA A 157 9.20 4.02 9.74
N GLN A 158 8.00 3.54 9.37
CA GLN A 158 7.62 2.13 9.53
C GLN A 158 8.35 1.23 8.53
N CYS A 159 8.63 1.76 7.34
CA CYS A 159 9.30 1.04 6.27
C CYS A 159 10.72 1.53 6.00
N HIS A 160 11.02 2.80 6.25
CA HIS A 160 12.31 3.41 5.98
C HIS A 160 13.05 3.81 7.25
N SER A 161 14.37 3.70 7.21
CA SER A 161 15.24 4.32 8.19
C SER A 161 15.80 5.63 7.65
N ALA A 162 16.09 6.55 8.54
CA ALA A 162 16.89 7.75 8.27
C ALA A 162 17.65 8.12 9.54
N GLU A 163 18.91 8.50 9.40
CA GLU A 163 19.78 8.93 10.50
C GLU A 163 19.86 7.89 11.65
N GLY A 164 19.79 6.59 11.30
CA GLY A 164 19.81 5.50 12.27
C GLY A 164 18.51 5.29 13.07
N GLN A 165 17.42 5.97 12.72
CA GLN A 165 16.09 5.81 13.30
C GLN A 165 15.10 5.26 12.27
N GLY A 166 14.04 4.58 12.71
CA GLY A 166 13.07 3.93 11.84
C GLY A 166 13.42 2.47 11.52
N SER A 167 12.85 1.95 10.45
CA SER A 167 12.97 0.55 10.04
C SER A 167 13.62 0.44 8.66
N ALA A 168 14.67 -0.36 8.50
CA ALA A 168 15.25 -0.65 7.17
C ALA A 168 14.84 -2.05 6.66
N SER A 169 13.76 -2.61 7.22
CA SER A 169 13.38 -4.00 6.96
C SER A 169 12.60 -4.17 5.67
N ILE A 170 11.83 -3.16 5.25
CA ILE A 170 10.94 -3.20 4.07
C ILE A 170 11.43 -2.22 3.00
N GLY A 171 11.70 -0.97 3.36
CA GLY A 171 12.24 0.06 2.51
C GLY A 171 13.73 0.34 2.76
N PRO A 172 14.44 0.97 1.82
CA PRO A 172 15.83 1.33 1.99
C PRO A 172 16.07 2.36 3.10
N ASP A 173 17.26 2.31 3.67
CA ASP A 173 17.80 3.43 4.44
C ASP A 173 17.95 4.66 3.54
N LEU A 174 17.26 5.74 3.92
CA LEU A 174 17.25 7.01 3.22
C LEU A 174 18.39 7.93 3.68
N THR A 175 19.22 7.48 4.62
CA THR A 175 20.43 8.22 5.02
C THR A 175 21.34 8.41 3.80
N GLY A 176 21.60 9.68 3.44
CA GLY A 176 22.39 10.03 2.26
C GLY A 176 21.59 10.04 0.95
N LEU A 177 20.26 9.99 1.00
CA LEU A 177 19.39 10.04 -0.18
C LEU A 177 19.71 11.23 -1.09
N ALA A 178 19.93 12.40 -0.50
CA ALA A 178 20.20 13.65 -1.22
C ALA A 178 21.60 13.72 -1.86
N LEU A 179 22.45 12.70 -1.65
CA LEU A 179 23.69 12.52 -2.42
C LEU A 179 23.45 11.81 -3.75
N LYS A 180 22.34 11.07 -3.87
CA LYS A 180 22.05 10.19 -5.01
C LYS A 180 20.98 10.74 -5.94
N TYR A 181 20.04 11.51 -5.40
CA TYR A 181 18.86 12.00 -6.12
C TYR A 181 18.67 13.49 -5.87
N ASP A 182 18.24 14.21 -6.90
CA ASP A 182 17.88 15.62 -6.78
C ASP A 182 16.47 15.81 -6.18
N LYS A 183 16.08 17.07 -5.96
CA LYS A 183 14.77 17.43 -5.39
C LYS A 183 13.61 16.86 -6.21
N ALA A 184 13.70 16.94 -7.54
CA ALA A 184 12.63 16.55 -8.43
C ALA A 184 12.48 15.01 -8.45
N GLU A 185 13.59 14.28 -8.44
CA GLU A 185 13.59 12.82 -8.32
C GLU A 185 13.04 12.35 -6.97
N ILE A 186 13.38 13.02 -5.86
CA ILE A 186 12.83 12.73 -4.53
C ILE A 186 11.31 12.96 -4.53
N ILE A 187 10.85 14.14 -4.99
CA ILE A 187 9.42 14.45 -5.10
C ILE A 187 8.69 13.38 -5.92
N ARG A 188 9.22 13.05 -7.10
CA ARG A 188 8.61 12.03 -7.97
C ARG A 188 8.55 10.67 -7.29
N SER A 189 9.61 10.26 -6.60
CA SER A 189 9.63 8.95 -5.91
C SER A 189 8.61 8.88 -4.77
N VAL A 190 8.33 10.00 -4.09
CA VAL A 190 7.31 10.06 -3.03
C VAL A 190 5.89 10.06 -3.60
N LEU A 191 5.64 10.80 -4.68
CA LEU A 191 4.32 10.88 -5.32
C LEU A 191 3.98 9.63 -6.16
N GLU A 192 5.00 9.02 -6.78
CA GLU A 192 4.87 7.93 -7.75
C GLU A 192 5.83 6.77 -7.41
N PRO A 193 5.63 6.06 -6.30
CA PRO A 193 6.60 5.07 -5.80
C PRO A 193 6.86 3.89 -6.76
N SER A 194 5.89 3.55 -7.60
CA SER A 194 6.02 2.49 -8.62
C SER A 194 6.74 2.94 -9.89
N ASN A 195 6.93 4.24 -10.10
CA ASN A 195 7.57 4.74 -11.32
C ASN A 195 9.07 4.35 -11.41
N ARG A 196 9.74 4.21 -10.26
CA ARG A 196 11.11 3.70 -10.19
C ARG A 196 11.32 2.95 -8.88
N ILE A 197 11.28 1.63 -8.95
CA ILE A 197 11.54 0.77 -7.78
C ILE A 197 13.04 0.54 -7.63
N ALA A 198 13.58 0.80 -6.45
CA ALA A 198 15.01 0.62 -6.16
C ALA A 198 15.44 -0.85 -6.32
N THR A 199 16.66 -1.08 -6.83
CA THR A 199 17.25 -2.42 -6.93
C THR A 199 17.30 -3.11 -5.58
N GLY A 200 16.82 -4.35 -5.51
CA GLY A 200 16.70 -5.12 -4.27
C GLY A 200 15.40 -4.87 -3.50
N TYR A 201 14.57 -3.94 -3.99
CA TYR A 201 13.26 -3.59 -3.43
C TYR A 201 12.13 -3.87 -4.43
N GLN A 202 12.40 -4.60 -5.52
CA GLN A 202 11.36 -5.12 -6.39
C GLN A 202 10.54 -6.19 -5.68
N PRO A 203 9.21 -6.02 -5.56
CA PRO A 203 8.37 -7.05 -5.00
C PRO A 203 8.34 -8.27 -5.90
N VAL A 204 8.22 -9.43 -5.26
CA VAL A 204 7.92 -10.69 -5.94
C VAL A 204 6.55 -11.17 -5.52
N LEU A 205 5.81 -11.68 -6.51
CA LEU A 205 4.58 -12.42 -6.33
C LEU A 205 4.93 -13.91 -6.38
N ILE A 206 4.57 -14.65 -5.35
CA ILE A 206 4.80 -16.08 -5.23
C ILE A 206 3.46 -16.79 -5.12
N ALA A 207 3.07 -17.49 -6.18
CA ALA A 207 1.94 -18.41 -6.16
C ALA A 207 2.39 -19.77 -5.65
N ARG A 208 1.67 -20.32 -4.66
CA ARG A 208 2.02 -21.57 -3.98
C ARG A 208 1.10 -22.73 -4.39
N THR A 209 1.55 -23.96 -4.15
CA THR A 209 0.83 -25.20 -4.48
C THR A 209 -0.49 -25.37 -3.73
N ASP A 210 -0.66 -24.67 -2.61
CA ASP A 210 -1.91 -24.61 -1.84
C ASP A 210 -2.92 -23.58 -2.39
N GLY A 211 -2.57 -22.90 -3.49
CA GLY A 211 -3.39 -21.88 -4.14
C GLY A 211 -3.22 -20.47 -3.56
N THR A 212 -2.43 -20.30 -2.50
CA THR A 212 -2.17 -18.97 -1.92
C THR A 212 -1.20 -18.17 -2.79
N VAL A 213 -1.36 -16.84 -2.78
CA VAL A 213 -0.41 -15.91 -3.40
C VAL A 213 0.13 -15.01 -2.30
N GLN A 214 1.45 -15.02 -2.15
CA GLN A 214 2.15 -14.14 -1.22
C GLN A 214 2.97 -13.13 -1.98
N THR A 215 3.11 -11.95 -1.37
CA THR A 215 4.02 -10.93 -1.88
C THR A 215 4.87 -10.35 -0.81
N GLY A 216 6.07 -10.04 -1.25
CA GLY A 216 7.01 -9.34 -0.43
C GLY A 216 8.29 -9.10 -1.18
N LEU A 217 9.34 -8.84 -0.41
CA LEU A 217 10.69 -8.73 -0.91
C LEU A 217 11.47 -9.98 -0.55
N VAL A 218 12.24 -10.51 -1.50
CA VAL A 218 13.17 -11.60 -1.21
C VAL A 218 14.31 -11.02 -0.37
N ARG A 219 14.37 -11.43 0.90
CA ARG A 219 15.45 -11.03 1.82
C ARG A 219 16.62 -11.98 1.76
N ASN A 220 16.33 -13.26 1.50
CA ASN A 220 17.32 -14.30 1.36
C ASN A 220 16.78 -15.40 0.44
N GLU A 221 17.66 -16.06 -0.29
CA GLU A 221 17.31 -17.17 -1.17
C GLU A 221 18.41 -18.22 -1.08
N THR A 222 18.03 -19.45 -0.70
CA THR A 222 18.91 -20.62 -0.72
C THR A 222 18.60 -21.49 -1.94
N GLU A 223 19.32 -22.60 -2.07
CA GLU A 223 19.02 -23.60 -3.10
C GLU A 223 17.59 -24.16 -2.99
N THR A 224 17.04 -24.24 -1.77
CA THR A 224 15.78 -24.94 -1.49
C THR A 224 14.63 -24.05 -1.01
N ALA A 225 14.88 -22.79 -0.63
CA ALA A 225 13.85 -21.91 -0.08
C ALA A 225 14.09 -20.42 -0.37
N ILE A 226 13.04 -19.63 -0.25
CA ILE A 226 13.04 -18.17 -0.29
C ILE A 226 12.53 -17.66 1.05
N ASP A 227 13.22 -16.68 1.65
CA ASP A 227 12.73 -15.92 2.80
C ASP A 227 12.12 -14.61 2.27
N LEU A 228 10.78 -14.53 2.32
CA LEU A 228 9.98 -13.43 1.79
C LEU A 228 9.51 -12.54 2.94
N ILE A 229 9.76 -11.23 2.88
CA ILE A 229 9.24 -10.27 3.87
C ILE A 229 8.05 -9.49 3.31
N ASP A 230 6.94 -9.43 4.02
CA ASP A 230 5.75 -8.66 3.65
C ASP A 230 5.77 -7.21 4.18
N THR A 231 4.67 -6.47 3.94
CA THR A 231 4.48 -5.08 4.37
C THR A 231 4.32 -4.92 5.88
N GLU A 232 4.05 -6.01 6.59
CA GLU A 232 3.95 -6.08 8.06
C GLU A 232 5.29 -6.50 8.70
N ALA A 233 6.36 -6.50 7.91
CA ALA A 233 7.71 -6.92 8.26
C ALA A 233 7.81 -8.39 8.72
N GLN A 234 6.83 -9.24 8.36
CA GLN A 234 6.85 -10.66 8.67
C GLN A 234 7.65 -11.41 7.61
N ILE A 235 8.58 -12.23 8.07
CA ILE A 235 9.37 -13.11 7.19
C ILE A 235 8.69 -14.47 7.11
N THR A 236 8.25 -14.84 5.90
CA THR A 236 7.79 -16.19 5.58
C THR A 236 8.87 -16.93 4.81
N ARG A 237 9.31 -18.08 5.33
CA ARG A 237 10.14 -19.02 4.58
C ARG A 237 9.27 -19.90 3.69
N ILE A 238 9.50 -19.85 2.39
CA ILE A 238 8.74 -20.58 1.38
C ILE A 238 9.67 -21.60 0.71
N PRO A 239 9.45 -22.91 0.89
CA PRO A 239 10.16 -23.95 0.15
C PRO A 239 9.93 -23.80 -1.36
N LYS A 240 10.99 -23.88 -2.18
CA LYS A 240 10.86 -23.75 -3.64
C LYS A 240 10.00 -24.84 -4.27
N ALA A 241 9.93 -26.01 -3.63
CA ALA A 241 9.04 -27.10 -4.04
C ALA A 241 7.55 -26.75 -3.91
N GLU A 242 7.21 -25.73 -3.11
CA GLU A 242 5.84 -25.24 -2.94
C GLU A 242 5.54 -24.05 -3.86
N ILE A 243 6.50 -23.55 -4.64
CA ILE A 243 6.33 -22.41 -5.55
C ILE A 243 5.87 -22.93 -6.91
N VAL A 244 4.65 -22.57 -7.30
CA VAL A 244 4.10 -22.83 -8.63
C VAL A 244 4.58 -21.78 -9.62
N GLU A 245 4.59 -20.52 -9.20
CA GLU A 245 4.98 -19.41 -10.06
C GLU A 245 5.61 -18.28 -9.23
N ARG A 246 6.65 -17.64 -9.79
CA ARG A 246 7.27 -16.43 -9.25
C ARG A 246 7.29 -15.36 -10.33
N ARG A 247 6.73 -14.18 -10.04
CA ARG A 247 6.81 -12.99 -10.91
C ARG A 247 7.42 -11.82 -10.15
N VAL A 248 8.18 -11.01 -10.86
CA VAL A 248 8.62 -9.70 -10.33
C VAL A 248 7.51 -8.70 -10.62
N GLY A 249 7.04 -8.01 -9.58
CA GLY A 249 6.01 -6.98 -9.70
C GLY A 249 6.56 -5.65 -10.18
N ASP A 250 5.72 -4.90 -10.89
CA ASP A 250 5.97 -3.52 -11.35
C ASP A 250 5.37 -2.46 -10.42
N VAL A 251 4.61 -2.87 -9.40
CA VAL A 251 4.05 -2.01 -8.35
C VAL A 251 4.92 -2.06 -7.11
N SER A 252 5.32 -0.92 -6.57
CA SER A 252 6.11 -0.82 -5.34
C SER A 252 5.33 -1.30 -4.11
N LEU A 253 6.03 -1.79 -3.09
CA LEU A 253 5.44 -2.01 -1.76
C LEU A 253 5.22 -0.70 -0.98
N MET A 254 5.86 0.40 -1.39
CA MET A 254 5.54 1.71 -0.85
C MET A 254 4.14 2.13 -1.34
N PRO A 255 3.16 2.35 -0.45
CA PRO A 255 1.79 2.66 -0.86
C PRO A 255 1.70 3.96 -1.67
N THR A 256 0.85 3.95 -2.69
CA THR A 256 0.48 5.20 -3.41
C THR A 256 -0.50 6.00 -2.55
N GLY A 257 -0.45 7.32 -2.63
CA GLY A 257 -1.39 8.19 -1.93
C GLY A 257 -1.07 8.47 -0.46
N LEU A 258 0.10 8.03 0.04
CA LEU A 258 0.55 8.30 1.42
C LEU A 258 0.54 9.80 1.77
N VAL A 259 0.88 10.65 0.80
CA VAL A 259 0.99 12.10 0.99
C VAL A 259 -0.26 12.87 0.56
N ASP A 260 -1.32 12.19 0.10
CA ASP A 260 -2.55 12.84 -0.38
C ASP A 260 -3.29 13.60 0.73
N THR A 261 -2.95 13.30 1.98
CA THR A 261 -3.52 13.95 3.16
C THR A 261 -2.67 15.11 3.69
N LEU A 262 -1.48 15.33 3.11
CA LEU A 262 -0.62 16.45 3.46
C LEU A 262 -1.08 17.73 2.75
N LYS A 263 -0.98 18.84 3.47
CA LYS A 263 -1.02 20.16 2.84
C LYS A 263 0.25 20.38 1.99
N PRO A 264 0.22 21.26 0.98
CA PRO A 264 1.40 21.60 0.19
C PRO A 264 2.63 21.98 1.05
N GLU A 265 2.42 22.71 2.14
CA GLU A 265 3.49 23.11 3.06
C GLU A 265 4.07 21.91 3.82
N GLU A 266 3.22 21.01 4.29
CA GLU A 266 3.65 19.78 4.99
C GLU A 266 4.42 18.84 4.05
N PHE A 267 4.00 18.77 2.78
CA PHE A 267 4.73 18.03 1.77
C PHE A 267 6.09 18.68 1.46
N ALA A 268 6.14 20.00 1.28
CA ALA A 268 7.41 20.71 1.10
C ALA A 268 8.35 20.51 2.30
N ASP A 269 7.82 20.54 3.52
CA ASP A 269 8.58 20.25 4.74
C ASP A 269 9.16 18.83 4.73
N LEU A 270 8.35 17.81 4.38
CA LEU A 270 8.82 16.43 4.23
C LEU A 270 9.96 16.32 3.21
N ILE A 271 9.81 16.97 2.06
CA ILE A 271 10.84 17.00 1.01
C ILE A 271 12.11 17.70 1.52
N ALA A 272 11.98 18.82 2.26
CA ALA A 272 13.09 19.53 2.87
C ALA A 272 13.91 18.61 3.80
N PHE A 273 13.22 17.81 4.62
CA PHE A 273 13.88 16.81 5.45
C PHE A 273 14.63 15.77 4.60
N LEU A 274 13.98 15.17 3.60
CA LEU A 274 14.63 14.20 2.71
C LEU A 274 15.85 14.78 1.98
N GLN A 275 15.81 16.06 1.59
CA GLN A 275 16.93 16.78 0.96
C GLN A 275 18.08 17.10 1.94
N SER A 276 17.77 17.14 3.23
CA SER A 276 18.77 17.34 4.29
C SER A 276 19.58 16.07 4.58
N LEU A 277 19.09 14.89 4.19
CA LEU A 277 19.76 13.59 4.35
C LEU A 277 20.97 13.44 3.42
N ARG A 278 22.06 14.13 3.74
CA ARG A 278 23.32 14.15 2.97
C ARG A 278 24.46 13.39 3.63
N SER A 279 24.29 12.91 4.85
CA SER A 279 25.29 12.12 5.56
C SER A 279 25.30 10.68 5.04
N THR A 280 26.48 10.05 4.96
CA THR A 280 26.57 8.62 4.69
C THR A 280 26.08 7.81 5.90
N PRO A 281 25.38 6.68 5.70
CA PRO A 281 24.97 5.80 6.79
C PRO A 281 26.18 5.43 7.66
N ALA A 282 26.01 5.43 8.99
CA ALA A 282 27.06 4.92 9.88
C ALA A 282 27.23 3.42 9.61
N THR A 283 28.39 3.02 9.08
CA THR A 283 28.73 1.61 8.92
C THR A 283 28.67 0.94 10.28
N THR A 284 27.67 0.09 10.52
CA THR A 284 27.67 -0.76 11.71
C THR A 284 28.87 -1.69 11.58
N PRO A 285 29.85 -1.68 12.50
CA PRO A 285 30.98 -2.59 12.39
C PRO A 285 30.46 -4.02 12.44
N SER A 286 30.75 -4.78 11.38
CA SER A 286 30.54 -6.23 11.33
C SER A 286 31.10 -6.84 12.62
N ARG A 287 30.22 -7.42 13.42
CA ARG A 287 30.59 -8.12 14.65
C ARG A 287 31.36 -9.37 14.21
N SER A 288 32.69 -9.27 14.21
CA SER A 288 33.55 -10.42 13.93
C SER A 288 33.27 -11.49 14.98
N VAL A 289 32.72 -12.60 14.53
CA VAL A 289 32.65 -13.83 15.32
C VAL A 289 34.08 -14.35 15.41
N ARG A 290 34.65 -14.30 16.62
CA ARG A 290 35.77 -15.16 17.02
C ARG A 290 35.23 -16.24 17.93
#